data_AF-A0A183H3A5-F1
#
_entry.id   AF-A0A183H3A5-F1
#
_cell.length_a   1.000
_cell.length_b   1.000
_cell.length_c   1.000
_cell.angle_alpha   90.00
_cell.angle_beta   90.00
_cell.angle_gamma   90.00
#
_symmetry.space_group_name_H-M   'P 1'
#
loop_
_entity.id
_entity.type
_entity.pdbx_description
1 polymer ?
#
loop_
_entity_poly.entity_id
_entity_poly.type
_entity_poly.pdbx_seq_one_letter_code
_entity_poly.pdbx_strand_id
1 'polypeptide(L)'
;MAKEYQFSWKPNIPDALLKGYEFDKYDDESICLECGTFLRVDEYGFFLYWTSEERKDTSVLDLILVWEARRGTFPKDGRVMFELEQHGPRETIEDRTIWLTYGPDLVSVSNYYLVAEDIEVAKIWRNGLNEILRTSKMRHISYTTSLMKKFVSVSQLFKFND
;
A
#
# COMPACT_ATOMS: atom_id res chain seq x y z
N MET A 1 1.06 17.95 -36.88
CA MET A 1 0.33 18.62 -35.79
C MET A 1 0.72 17.94 -34.49
N ALA A 2 1.23 18.68 -33.51
CA ALA A 2 1.50 18.11 -32.19
C ALA A 2 0.16 17.87 -31.49
N LYS A 3 -0.02 16.66 -30.93
CA LYS A 3 -1.22 16.33 -30.16
C LYS A 3 -1.19 17.19 -28.90
N GLU A 4 -2.25 17.93 -28.65
CA GLU A 4 -2.36 18.78 -27.46
C GLU A 4 -2.27 17.90 -26.20
N TYR A 5 -1.28 18.18 -25.35
CA TYR A 5 -1.09 17.41 -24.12
C TYR A 5 -2.11 17.85 -23.08
N GLN A 6 -3.13 17.01 -22.87
CA GLN A 6 -4.04 17.20 -21.74
C GLN A 6 -3.37 16.66 -20.47
N PHE A 7 -3.09 17.57 -19.53
CA PHE A 7 -2.57 17.20 -18.23
C PHE A 7 -3.67 16.48 -17.42
N SER A 8 -3.52 15.16 -17.26
CA SER A 8 -4.28 14.38 -16.28
C SER A 8 -3.42 14.18 -15.04
N TRP A 9 -3.81 14.83 -13.94
CA TRP A 9 -3.14 14.64 -12.65
C TRP A 9 -3.56 13.34 -11.97
N LYS A 10 -4.75 12.81 -12.31
CA LYS A 10 -5.29 11.59 -11.75
C LYS A 10 -4.61 10.39 -12.43
N PRO A 11 -3.85 9.57 -11.70
CA PRO A 11 -3.31 8.33 -12.26
C PRO A 11 -4.45 7.35 -12.54
N ASN A 12 -4.24 6.45 -13.50
CA ASN A 12 -5.13 5.31 -13.66
C ASN A 12 -4.86 4.34 -12.50
N ILE A 13 -5.85 4.10 -11.64
CA ILE A 13 -5.73 3.15 -10.53
C ILE A 13 -6.24 1.80 -11.03
N PRO A 14 -5.44 0.72 -10.99
CA PRO A 14 -5.92 -0.59 -11.40
C PRO A 14 -7.08 -1.07 -10.52
N ASP A 15 -8.09 -1.69 -11.13
CA ASP A 15 -9.31 -2.15 -10.44
C ASP A 15 -9.04 -3.03 -9.22
N ALA A 16 -7.96 -3.82 -9.26
CA ALA A 16 -7.56 -4.67 -8.13
C ALA A 16 -7.25 -3.84 -6.88
N LEU A 17 -6.56 -2.70 -7.03
CA LEU A 17 -6.20 -1.82 -5.91
C LEU A 17 -7.40 -1.04 -5.40
N LEU A 18 -8.35 -0.69 -6.28
CA LEU A 18 -9.61 -0.03 -5.92
C LEU A 18 -10.54 -0.95 -5.12
N LYS A 19 -10.70 -2.19 -5.60
CA LYS A 19 -11.54 -3.20 -4.96
C LYS A 19 -10.98 -3.62 -3.61
N GLY A 20 -9.65 -3.67 -3.51
CA GLY A 20 -8.96 -4.12 -2.32
C GLY A 20 -8.73 -5.62 -2.29
N TYR A 21 -7.85 -6.05 -1.39
CA TYR A 21 -7.48 -7.44 -1.18
C TYR A 21 -6.97 -7.62 0.26
N GLU A 22 -7.06 -8.84 0.79
CA GLU A 22 -6.57 -9.18 2.13
C GLU A 22 -5.10 -9.58 2.10
N PHE A 23 -4.32 -9.03 3.03
CA PHE A 23 -2.91 -9.37 3.18
C PHE A 23 -2.59 -9.64 4.64
N ASP A 24 -1.65 -10.54 4.89
CA ASP A 24 -0.98 -10.56 6.18
C ASP A 24 0.09 -9.46 6.18
N LYS A 25 0.08 -8.61 7.20
CA LYS A 25 0.91 -7.41 7.25
C LYS A 25 1.85 -7.44 8.45
N TYR A 26 3.11 -7.08 8.25
CA TYR A 26 4.06 -6.81 9.32
C TYR A 26 5.01 -5.67 8.96
N ASP A 27 5.80 -5.20 9.93
CA ASP A 27 6.84 -4.18 9.76
C ASP A 27 8.14 -4.60 10.46
N ASP A 28 9.20 -3.79 10.35
CA ASP A 28 10.50 -4.09 10.96
C ASP A 28 10.53 -3.86 12.49
N GLU A 29 9.54 -3.16 13.06
CA GLU A 29 9.51 -2.79 14.49
C GLU A 29 8.67 -3.76 15.32
N SER A 30 7.69 -4.40 14.70
CA SER A 30 6.75 -5.34 15.30
C SER A 30 7.24 -6.78 15.15
N ILE A 31 7.07 -7.56 16.21
CA ILE A 31 7.22 -9.02 16.19
C ILE A 31 5.87 -9.73 15.94
N CYS A 32 4.84 -8.97 15.56
CA CYS A 32 3.48 -9.47 15.35
C CYS A 32 3.09 -9.38 13.87
N LEU A 33 2.47 -10.44 13.37
CA LEU A 33 1.81 -10.50 12.07
C LEU A 33 0.34 -10.10 12.21
N GLU A 34 -0.08 -9.07 11.49
CA GLU A 34 -1.49 -8.67 11.37
C GLU A 34 -2.14 -9.45 10.22
N CYS A 35 -2.76 -10.59 10.54
CA CYS A 35 -3.35 -11.47 9.55
C CYS A 35 -4.64 -10.90 8.94
N GLY A 36 -4.91 -11.21 7.67
CA GLY A 36 -6.20 -10.89 7.02
C GLY A 36 -6.53 -9.39 6.94
N THR A 37 -5.51 -8.53 6.91
CA THR A 37 -5.70 -7.09 6.85
C THR A 37 -6.24 -6.70 5.47
N PHE A 38 -7.45 -6.14 5.40
CA PHE A 38 -8.03 -5.68 4.13
C PHE A 38 -7.43 -4.33 3.71
N LEU A 39 -6.66 -4.32 2.61
CA LEU A 39 -6.04 -3.12 2.06
C LEU A 39 -6.75 -2.66 0.78
N ARG A 40 -6.82 -1.34 0.57
CA ARG A 40 -7.23 -0.74 -0.71
C ARG A 40 -6.61 0.64 -0.93
N VAL A 41 -6.55 1.05 -2.20
CA VAL A 41 -6.13 2.39 -2.61
C VAL A 41 -7.35 3.22 -2.98
N ASP A 42 -7.35 4.50 -2.61
CA ASP A 42 -8.45 5.38 -2.96
C ASP A 42 -8.47 5.70 -4.47
N GLU A 43 -9.63 6.13 -4.96
CA GLU A 43 -9.83 6.38 -6.39
C GLU A 43 -8.90 7.45 -6.99
N TYR A 44 -8.27 8.29 -6.17
CA TYR A 44 -7.35 9.34 -6.59
C TYR A 44 -5.88 8.92 -6.46
N GLY A 45 -5.59 7.77 -5.86
CA GLY A 45 -4.22 7.28 -5.65
C GLY A 45 -3.44 8.10 -4.62
N PHE A 46 -4.12 8.68 -3.64
CA PHE A 46 -3.49 9.46 -2.57
C PHE A 46 -3.04 8.60 -1.39
N PHE A 47 -3.85 7.60 -1.04
CA PHE A 47 -3.71 6.82 0.18
C PHE A 47 -3.88 5.33 -0.10
N LEU A 48 -2.98 4.54 0.47
CA LEU A 48 -3.22 3.14 0.77
C LEU A 48 -3.78 3.09 2.19
N TYR A 49 -4.86 2.36 2.41
CA TYR A 49 -5.48 2.31 3.74
C TYR A 49 -6.05 0.94 4.04
N TRP A 50 -6.17 0.68 5.34
CA TRP A 50 -6.58 -0.60 5.88
C TRP A 50 -7.18 -0.44 7.27
N THR A 51 -7.93 -1.45 7.68
CA THR A 51 -8.49 -1.54 9.03
C THR A 51 -7.89 -2.77 9.71
N SER A 52 -7.37 -2.58 10.91
CA SER A 52 -6.93 -3.71 11.75
C SER A 52 -8.13 -4.21 12.56
N GLU A 53 -8.43 -5.51 12.48
CA GLU A 53 -9.51 -6.11 13.27
C GLU A 53 -9.29 -5.91 14.78
N GLU A 54 -8.04 -5.92 15.23
CA GLU A 54 -7.69 -5.75 16.64
C GLU A 54 -7.86 -4.31 17.12
N ARG A 55 -7.54 -3.32 16.29
CA ARG A 55 -7.49 -1.92 16.71
C ARG A 55 -8.79 -1.16 16.45
N LYS A 56 -9.68 -1.68 15.60
CA LYS A 56 -10.91 -1.00 15.10
C LYS A 56 -10.67 0.38 14.46
N ASP A 57 -9.42 0.82 14.36
CA ASP A 57 -9.03 2.09 13.78
C ASP A 57 -8.57 1.90 12.33
N THR A 58 -9.01 2.82 11.47
CA THR A 58 -8.56 2.88 10.08
C THR A 58 -7.18 3.55 10.02
N SER A 59 -6.22 2.81 9.49
CA SER A 59 -4.87 3.30 9.23
C SER A 59 -4.75 3.74 7.78
N VAL A 60 -3.97 4.80 7.55
CA VAL A 60 -3.73 5.37 6.22
C VAL A 60 -2.23 5.58 6.01
N LEU A 61 -1.74 5.19 4.85
CA LEU A 61 -0.39 5.48 4.34
C LEU A 61 -0.52 6.42 3.16
N ASP A 62 0.07 7.61 3.28
CA ASP A 62 0.16 8.56 2.19
C ASP A 62 1.11 8.03 1.11
N LEU A 63 0.57 7.74 -0.07
CA LEU A 63 1.32 7.17 -1.19
C LEU A 63 2.41 8.13 -1.71
N ILE A 64 2.37 9.42 -1.36
CA ILE A 64 3.47 10.34 -1.67
C ILE A 64 4.74 10.03 -0.87
N LEU A 65 4.60 9.40 0.29
CA LEU A 65 5.70 9.02 1.17
C LEU A 65 6.27 7.66 0.79
N VAL A 66 5.56 6.89 -0.03
CA VAL A 66 6.03 5.59 -0.51
C VAL A 66 7.01 5.81 -1.66
N TRP A 67 8.18 5.19 -1.57
CA TRP A 67 9.22 5.35 -2.57
C TRP A 67 9.24 4.21 -3.58
N GLU A 68 9.03 2.98 -3.10
CA GLU A 68 9.03 1.80 -3.94
C GLU A 68 8.18 0.68 -3.36
N ALA A 69 7.68 -0.17 -4.26
CA ALA A 69 7.09 -1.46 -3.93
C ALA A 69 7.89 -2.56 -4.64
N ARG A 70 8.52 -3.46 -3.89
CA ARG A 70 9.38 -4.51 -4.45
C ARG A 70 9.00 -5.92 -3.98
N ARG A 71 9.64 -6.94 -4.57
CA ARG A 71 9.56 -8.31 -4.05
C ARG A 71 10.08 -8.32 -2.62
N GLY A 72 9.38 -9.00 -1.73
CA GLY A 72 9.83 -9.18 -0.37
C GLY A 72 11.05 -10.07 -0.27
N THR A 73 11.54 -10.16 0.96
CA THR A 73 12.54 -11.14 1.40
C THR A 73 11.93 -11.97 2.51
N PHE A 74 12.58 -13.06 2.90
CA PHE A 74 12.16 -13.78 4.09
C PHE A 74 12.11 -12.86 5.33
N PRO A 75 11.06 -12.97 6.17
CA PRO A 75 11.01 -12.33 7.47
C PRO A 75 12.27 -12.65 8.29
N LYS A 76 12.81 -11.61 8.94
CA LYS A 76 13.96 -11.76 9.83
C LYS A 76 13.56 -12.36 11.18
N ASP A 77 12.35 -12.05 11.63
CA ASP A 77 11.81 -12.56 12.88
C ASP A 77 11.26 -13.99 12.72
N GLY A 78 11.67 -14.88 13.62
CA GLY A 78 11.30 -16.28 13.57
C GLY A 78 9.84 -16.57 13.89
N ARG A 79 9.15 -15.71 14.65
CA ARG A 79 7.73 -15.87 14.97
C ARG A 79 6.87 -15.48 13.79
N VAL A 80 7.15 -14.32 13.19
CA VAL A 80 6.51 -13.89 11.93
C VAL A 80 6.72 -14.95 10.85
N MET A 81 7.93 -15.49 10.73
CA MET A 81 8.23 -16.56 9.78
C MET A 81 7.38 -17.81 10.03
N PHE A 82 7.31 -18.26 11.28
CA PHE A 82 6.55 -19.46 11.67
C PHE A 82 5.05 -19.32 11.41
N GLU A 83 4.48 -18.15 11.68
CA GLU A 83 3.06 -17.86 11.44
C GLU A 83 2.74 -17.84 9.94
N LEU A 84 3.59 -17.18 9.12
CA LEU A 84 3.40 -17.15 7.66
C LEU A 84 3.47 -18.54 7.01
N GLU A 85 4.24 -19.47 7.57
CA GLU A 85 4.30 -20.87 7.11
C GLU A 85 2.99 -21.63 7.35
N GLN A 86 2.15 -21.19 8.30
CA GLN A 86 0.80 -21.75 8.47
C GLN A 86 -0.16 -21.27 7.37
N HIS A 87 0.15 -20.15 6.72
CA HIS A 87 -0.67 -19.51 5.68
C HIS A 87 -0.18 -19.80 4.26
N GLY A 88 0.78 -20.72 4.12
CA GLY A 88 1.18 -21.28 2.83
C GLY A 88 2.65 -21.70 2.77
N PRO A 89 3.09 -22.22 1.62
CA PRO A 89 4.42 -22.82 1.50
C PRO A 89 5.54 -21.80 1.68
N ARG A 90 6.56 -22.17 2.45
CA ARG A 90 7.71 -21.33 2.77
C ARG A 90 8.36 -20.75 1.52
N GLU A 91 8.57 -21.57 0.50
CA GLU A 91 9.26 -21.18 -0.74
C GLU A 91 8.56 -20.07 -1.52
N THR A 92 7.25 -19.86 -1.29
CA THR A 92 6.46 -18.84 -1.98
C THR A 92 6.44 -17.49 -1.26
N ILE A 93 6.87 -17.43 0.01
CA ILE A 93 6.68 -16.24 0.86
C ILE A 93 7.27 -14.98 0.21
N GLU A 94 8.50 -15.05 -0.31
CA GLU A 94 9.12 -13.88 -0.95
C GLU A 94 8.34 -13.38 -2.19
N ASP A 95 7.81 -14.29 -2.99
CA ASP A 95 7.06 -13.98 -4.20
C ASP A 95 5.65 -13.44 -3.90
N ARG A 96 5.07 -13.89 -2.79
CA ARG A 96 3.80 -13.41 -2.25
C ARG A 96 3.94 -12.12 -1.45
N THR A 97 5.15 -11.73 -1.07
CA THR A 97 5.39 -10.54 -0.25
C THR A 97 5.68 -9.31 -1.11
N ILE A 98 4.97 -8.23 -0.81
CA ILE A 98 5.24 -6.87 -1.29
C ILE A 98 5.97 -6.13 -0.18
N TRP A 99 7.21 -5.73 -0.44
CA TRP A 99 7.97 -4.84 0.43
C TRP A 99 7.74 -3.39 0.00
N LEU A 100 7.05 -2.63 0.84
CA LEU A 100 6.85 -1.19 0.70
C LEU A 100 7.84 -0.43 1.56
N THR A 101 8.66 0.39 0.91
CA THR A 101 9.55 1.34 1.58
C THR A 101 8.91 2.72 1.57
N TYR A 102 8.78 3.35 2.73
CA TYR A 102 8.18 4.68 2.85
C TYR A 102 8.91 5.56 3.87
N GLY A 103 8.82 6.86 3.68
CA GLY A 103 9.45 7.85 4.56
C GLY A 103 9.35 9.27 4.01
N PRO A 104 9.42 10.29 4.89
CA PRO A 104 9.48 11.68 4.47
C PRO A 104 10.82 12.06 3.81
N ASP A 105 11.90 11.37 4.15
CA ASP A 105 13.27 11.65 3.71
C ASP A 105 14.16 10.40 3.80
N LEU A 106 15.36 10.48 3.20
CA LEU A 106 16.36 9.41 3.10
C LEU A 106 16.91 8.89 4.45
N VAL A 107 16.55 9.51 5.58
CA VAL A 107 17.01 9.14 6.92
C VAL A 107 15.91 8.41 7.68
N SER A 108 14.68 8.92 7.60
CA SER A 108 13.52 8.40 8.31
C SER A 108 12.78 7.38 7.45
N VAL A 109 13.34 6.18 7.32
CA VAL A 109 12.81 5.12 6.44
C VAL A 109 12.17 4.01 7.27
N SER A 110 10.94 3.66 6.90
CA SER A 110 10.19 2.55 7.47
C SER A 110 9.73 1.60 6.37
N ASN A 111 9.43 0.35 6.74
CA ASN A 111 9.02 -0.68 5.80
C ASN A 111 7.73 -1.35 6.26
N TYR A 112 6.82 -1.56 5.32
CA TYR A 112 5.73 -2.51 5.46
C TYR A 112 5.95 -3.71 4.55
N TYR A 113 5.61 -4.88 5.05
CA TYR A 113 5.60 -6.12 4.30
C TYR A 113 4.16 -6.62 4.23
N LEU A 114 3.63 -6.74 3.01
CA LEU A 114 2.27 -7.21 2.73
C LEU A 114 2.36 -8.56 2.04
N VAL A 115 1.94 -9.63 2.71
CA VAL A 115 1.96 -10.99 2.18
C VAL A 115 0.58 -11.33 1.65
N ALA A 116 0.50 -11.52 0.33
CA ALA A 116 -0.74 -11.94 -0.32
C ALA A 116 -0.96 -13.44 -0.15
N GLU A 117 -2.20 -13.89 -0.34
CA GLU A 117 -2.53 -15.31 -0.44
C GLU A 117 -1.83 -15.96 -1.65
N ASP A 118 -1.80 -15.24 -2.78
CA ASP A 118 -1.28 -15.73 -4.07
C ASP A 118 -0.16 -14.86 -4.65
N ILE A 119 0.76 -15.50 -5.37
CA ILE A 119 1.87 -14.83 -6.07
C ILE A 119 1.33 -13.85 -7.13
N GLU A 120 0.26 -14.23 -7.82
CA GLU A 120 -0.31 -13.40 -8.89
C GLU A 120 -0.90 -12.10 -8.31
N VAL A 121 -1.57 -12.18 -7.16
CA VAL A 121 -2.10 -11.02 -6.45
C VAL A 121 -0.96 -10.10 -6.02
N ALA A 122 0.07 -10.63 -5.38
CA ALA A 122 1.24 -9.84 -4.98
C ALA A 122 1.89 -9.11 -6.17
N LYS A 123 1.98 -9.78 -7.31
CA LYS A 123 2.52 -9.21 -8.55
C LYS A 123 1.63 -8.10 -9.12
N ILE A 124 0.32 -8.32 -9.22
CA ILE A 124 -0.64 -7.30 -9.68
C ILE A 124 -0.56 -6.06 -8.79
N TRP A 125 -0.59 -6.26 -7.47
CA TRP A 125 -0.55 -5.17 -6.51
C TRP A 125 0.76 -4.40 -6.52
N ARG A 126 1.89 -5.09 -6.52
CA ARG A 126 3.21 -4.47 -6.62
C ARG A 126 3.35 -3.65 -7.91
N ASN A 127 2.89 -4.18 -9.04
CA ASN A 127 2.94 -3.47 -10.31
C ASN A 127 2.02 -2.23 -10.30
N GLY A 128 0.80 -2.38 -9.78
CA GLY A 128 -0.16 -1.28 -9.67
C GLY A 128 0.32 -0.16 -8.76
N LEU A 129 0.91 -0.49 -7.61
CA LEU A 129 1.51 0.49 -6.70
C LEU A 129 2.64 1.24 -7.41
N ASN A 130 3.58 0.53 -8.06
CA ASN A 130 4.66 1.19 -8.80
C ASN A 130 4.16 2.06 -9.98
N GLU A 131 3.06 1.68 -10.63
CA GLU A 131 2.46 2.51 -11.67
C GLU A 131 1.94 3.83 -11.10
N ILE A 132 1.29 3.78 -9.93
CA ILE A 132 0.84 4.97 -9.19
C ILE A 132 2.05 5.82 -8.83
N LEU A 133 3.09 5.23 -8.22
CA LEU A 133 4.30 5.95 -7.78
C LEU A 133 5.01 6.64 -8.95
N ARG A 134 5.17 5.95 -10.09
CA ARG A 134 5.77 6.52 -11.31
C ARG A 134 4.93 7.67 -11.89
N THR A 135 3.61 7.54 -11.84
CA THR A 135 2.69 8.55 -12.37
C THR A 135 2.52 9.72 -11.42
N SER A 136 2.77 9.50 -10.12
CA SER A 136 2.65 10.47 -9.05
C SER A 136 3.67 11.61 -9.19
N LYS A 137 3.34 12.58 -10.04
CA LYS A 137 3.88 13.94 -9.96
C LYS A 137 3.30 14.69 -8.74
N MET A 138 2.91 13.96 -7.68
CA MET A 138 2.19 14.48 -6.51
C MET A 138 2.95 15.55 -5.74
N ARG A 139 4.26 15.68 -5.96
CA ARG A 139 5.09 16.77 -5.41
C ARG A 139 4.75 18.15 -6.00
N HIS A 140 4.03 18.23 -7.12
CA HIS A 140 3.68 19.48 -7.81
C HIS A 140 2.19 19.53 -8.19
N ILE A 141 1.29 19.20 -7.26
CA ILE A 141 -0.16 19.28 -7.46
C ILE A 141 -0.71 20.68 -7.17
N SER A 142 -1.83 21.04 -7.80
CA SER A 142 -2.48 22.33 -7.57
C SER A 142 -3.07 22.44 -6.16
N TYR A 143 -3.31 23.65 -5.68
CA TYR A 143 -3.95 23.90 -4.39
C TYR A 143 -5.32 23.19 -4.27
N THR A 144 -6.08 23.12 -5.37
CA THR A 144 -7.37 22.42 -5.41
C THR A 144 -7.20 20.92 -5.17
N THR A 145 -6.21 20.29 -5.80
CA THR A 145 -5.91 18.86 -5.60
C THR A 145 -5.36 18.60 -4.19
N SER A 146 -4.57 19.50 -3.62
CA SER A 146 -4.11 19.40 -2.23
C SER A 146 -5.27 19.47 -1.23
N LEU A 147 -6.23 20.38 -1.44
CA LEU A 147 -7.43 20.47 -0.62
C LEU A 147 -8.28 19.19 -0.73
N MET A 148 -8.42 18.67 -1.95
CA MET A 148 -9.12 17.42 -2.22
C MET A 148 -8.46 16.23 -1.50
N LYS A 149 -7.13 16.11 -1.53
CA LYS A 149 -6.40 15.08 -0.78
C LYS A 149 -6.67 15.17 0.72
N LYS A 150 -6.69 16.39 1.28
CA LYS A 150 -7.02 16.58 2.70
C LYS A 150 -8.46 16.15 3.00
N PHE A 151 -9.41 16.48 2.13
CA PHE A 151 -10.81 16.05 2.26
C PHE A 151 -10.97 14.52 2.18
N VAL A 152 -10.27 13.86 1.25
CA VAL A 152 -10.27 12.39 1.12
C VAL A 152 -9.73 11.73 2.38
N SER A 153 -8.60 12.21 2.92
CA SER A 153 -8.03 11.70 4.17
C SER A 153 -9.05 11.76 5.32
N VAL A 154 -9.70 12.91 5.50
CA VAL A 154 -10.73 13.09 6.53
C VAL A 154 -11.92 12.17 6.28
N SER A 155 -12.40 12.06 5.04
CA SER A 155 -13.54 11.22 4.68
C SER A 155 -13.29 9.73 4.95
N GLN A 156 -12.09 9.22 4.69
CA GLN A 156 -11.75 7.83 4.96
C GLN A 156 -11.74 7.53 6.46
N LEU A 157 -11.33 8.49 7.29
CA LEU A 157 -11.36 8.35 8.75
C LEU A 157 -12.80 8.34 9.32
N PHE A 158 -13.76 9.01 8.65
CA PHE A 158 -15.16 9.07 9.12
C PHE A 158 -16.06 7.96 8.57
N LYS A 159 -15.78 7.41 7.37
CA LYS A 159 -16.64 6.41 6.72
C LYS A 159 -16.69 5.03 7.40
N PHE A 160 -15.87 4.79 8.42
CA PHE A 160 -15.79 3.49 9.10
C PHE A 160 -16.10 3.58 10.60
N ASN A 161 -16.58 4.73 11.09
CA ASN A 161 -17.03 4.94 12.47
C ASN A 161 -18.56 4.87 12.66
N ASP A 162 -19.31 4.57 11.59
CA ASP A 162 -20.75 4.26 11.58
C ASP A 162 -20.96 2.80 11.17
#